data_AF-A0A1H9VVW2-F1
#
_entry.id   AF-A0A1H9VVW2-F1
#
_cell.length_a   1.000
_cell.length_b   1.000
_cell.length_c   1.000
_cell.angle_alpha   90.00
_cell.angle_beta   90.00
_cell.angle_gamma   90.00
#
_symmetry.space_group_name_H-M   'P 1'
#
loop_
_entity.id
_entity.type
_entity.pdbx_description
1 polymer ?
#
loop_
_entity_poly.entity_id
_entity_poly.type
_entity_poly.pdbx_seq_one_letter_code
_entity_poly.pdbx_strand_id
1 'polypeptide(L)'
;MVKIFDSIYVNNAQKIVLELKDITPKGYTENYRRKLFCSTEGCNAKLSFVAKSGNRSYLRTWRYSLHSKHCLHFFDKEEGESSGKRPNVQIGVVYGDQMNRSQKEAFELEVLSEEERVKRLEDKSRQRNNRNKRLRKRSTSEQLTIHMILDPSKLTEDSPKLKARLYKRDVDTLKKNDLGQARTLIGKIQSVNYSEQNAIVRIFKNNTYMNVKFEKAFFASAPTYINLFPYIQRFSEQNDFAIFCATGEVRKNIDNDEFELIVFNKEGLLIHGMTLPSLVASYATQQLSF
;
A
#
# COMPACT_ATOMS: atom_id res chain seq x y z
N MET A 1 16.07 -8.39 -12.48
CA MET A 1 14.92 -9.20 -12.04
C MET A 1 13.81 -9.05 -13.07
N VAL A 2 13.43 -10.14 -13.73
CA VAL A 2 12.41 -10.18 -14.78
C VAL A 2 11.01 -10.15 -14.15
N LYS A 3 10.09 -9.35 -14.71
CA LYS A 3 8.67 -9.32 -14.32
C LYS A 3 7.89 -10.10 -15.36
N ILE A 4 7.01 -10.99 -14.90
CA ILE A 4 6.20 -11.87 -15.73
C ILE A 4 4.73 -11.52 -15.47
N PHE A 5 3.89 -11.56 -16.52
CA PHE A 5 2.51 -11.06 -16.45
C PHE A 5 1.42 -12.11 -16.68
N ASP A 6 1.82 -13.31 -17.04
CA ASP A 6 1.00 -14.46 -17.39
C ASP A 6 1.61 -15.72 -16.77
N SER A 7 0.77 -16.73 -16.49
CA SER A 7 1.25 -18.00 -15.95
C SER A 7 0.33 -19.16 -16.26
N ILE A 8 0.88 -20.36 -16.16
CA ILE A 8 0.09 -21.59 -16.19
C ILE A 8 -0.16 -22.03 -14.75
N TYR A 9 -1.43 -22.16 -14.41
CA TYR A 9 -1.88 -22.82 -13.19
C TYR A 9 -2.08 -24.29 -13.46
N VAL A 10 -1.52 -25.12 -12.57
CA VAL A 10 -1.65 -26.58 -12.63
C VAL A 10 -2.42 -27.06 -11.42
N ASN A 11 -3.60 -27.66 -11.65
CA ASN A 11 -4.41 -28.31 -10.61
C ASN A 11 -4.91 -29.67 -11.11
N ASN A 12 -4.54 -30.75 -10.42
CA ASN A 12 -5.05 -32.11 -10.64
C ASN A 12 -5.29 -32.49 -12.12
N ALA A 13 -4.27 -32.27 -12.96
CA ALA A 13 -4.21 -32.52 -14.42
C ALA A 13 -4.76 -31.44 -15.39
N GLN A 14 -5.40 -30.38 -14.91
CA GLN A 14 -5.79 -29.24 -15.77
C GLN A 14 -4.71 -28.14 -15.77
N LYS A 15 -4.37 -27.65 -16.98
CA LYS A 15 -3.49 -26.50 -17.21
C LYS A 15 -4.36 -25.33 -17.66
N ILE A 16 -4.44 -24.29 -16.83
CA ILE A 16 -5.22 -23.08 -17.11
C ILE A 16 -4.25 -21.92 -17.25
N VAL A 17 -4.39 -21.12 -18.30
CA VAL A 17 -3.67 -19.85 -18.42
C VAL A 17 -4.35 -18.84 -17.51
N LEU A 18 -3.62 -18.33 -16.54
CA LEU A 18 -4.06 -17.27 -15.63
C LEU A 18 -3.38 -15.97 -16.01
N GLU A 19 -4.19 -14.93 -16.18
CA GLU A 19 -3.72 -13.57 -16.23
C GLU A 19 -3.55 -13.01 -14.81
N LEU A 20 -2.68 -12.02 -14.66
CA LEU A 20 -2.45 -11.36 -13.37
C LEU A 20 -3.69 -10.74 -12.73
N LYS A 21 -4.68 -10.34 -13.53
CA LYS A 21 -5.90 -9.68 -13.06
C LYS A 21 -6.73 -10.59 -12.15
N ASP A 22 -6.62 -11.89 -12.37
CA ASP A 22 -7.39 -12.92 -11.66
C ASP A 22 -6.74 -13.33 -10.33
N ILE A 23 -5.52 -12.84 -10.05
CA ILE A 23 -4.74 -13.23 -8.89
C ILE A 23 -4.80 -12.14 -7.82
N THR A 24 -5.57 -12.39 -6.77
CA THR A 24 -5.56 -11.57 -5.55
C THR A 24 -4.49 -12.05 -4.56
N PRO A 25 -4.00 -11.21 -3.63
CA PRO A 25 -3.02 -11.63 -2.62
C PRO A 25 -3.50 -12.80 -1.75
N LYS A 26 -4.79 -12.77 -1.38
CA LYS A 26 -5.45 -13.84 -0.62
C LYS A 26 -5.59 -15.11 -1.46
N GLY A 27 -6.16 -15.00 -2.66
CA GLY A 27 -6.31 -16.12 -3.59
C GLY A 27 -4.97 -16.78 -3.97
N TYR A 28 -3.89 -15.99 -4.09
CA TYR A 28 -2.56 -16.56 -4.28
C TYR A 28 -2.12 -17.43 -3.10
N THR A 29 -2.32 -16.95 -1.88
CA THR A 29 -1.86 -17.63 -0.68
C THR A 29 -2.63 -18.94 -0.46
N GLU A 30 -3.92 -18.94 -0.76
CA GLU A 30 -4.84 -20.07 -0.56
C GLU A 30 -4.79 -21.08 -1.72
N ASN A 31 -4.86 -20.61 -2.98
CA ASN A 31 -5.15 -21.47 -4.14
C ASN A 31 -3.97 -21.66 -5.10
N TYR A 32 -3.10 -20.65 -5.25
CA TYR A 32 -2.09 -20.62 -6.33
C TYR A 32 -0.64 -20.82 -5.87
N ARG A 33 -0.36 -20.70 -4.57
CA ARG A 33 1.00 -20.77 -4.02
C ARG A 33 1.66 -22.11 -4.39
N ARG A 34 2.85 -22.03 -5.02
CA ARG A 34 3.63 -23.18 -5.55
C ARG A 34 3.01 -23.91 -6.75
N LYS A 35 1.86 -23.47 -7.27
CA LYS A 35 1.14 -24.07 -8.40
C LYS A 35 1.17 -23.24 -9.68
N LEU A 36 1.87 -22.09 -9.66
CA LEU A 36 2.06 -21.23 -10.83
C LEU A 36 3.38 -21.54 -11.54
N PHE A 37 3.32 -21.66 -12.86
CA PHE A 37 4.45 -21.98 -13.72
C PHE A 37 4.57 -20.98 -14.88
N CYS A 38 5.76 -20.92 -15.45
CA CYS A 38 6.04 -20.14 -16.65
C CYS A 38 5.12 -20.56 -17.82
N SER A 39 4.62 -19.58 -18.57
CA SER A 39 3.78 -19.80 -19.77
C SER A 39 4.58 -20.27 -20.99
N THR A 40 5.88 -19.98 -21.04
CA THR A 40 6.77 -20.40 -22.12
C THR A 40 6.81 -21.92 -22.29
N GLU A 41 6.67 -22.38 -23.54
CA GLU A 41 6.75 -23.78 -23.91
C GLU A 41 8.03 -24.45 -23.39
N GLY A 42 7.90 -25.64 -22.81
CA GLY A 42 9.03 -26.39 -22.25
C GLY A 42 9.66 -25.80 -20.98
N CYS A 43 9.09 -24.75 -20.39
CA CYS A 43 9.63 -24.13 -19.18
C CYS A 43 8.90 -24.57 -17.91
N ASN A 44 9.57 -25.35 -17.05
CA ASN A 44 9.01 -25.82 -15.77
C ASN A 44 9.31 -24.89 -14.58
N ALA A 45 9.68 -23.63 -14.84
CA ALA A 45 10.01 -22.69 -13.79
C ALA A 45 8.76 -22.30 -12.98
N LYS A 46 8.85 -22.44 -11.67
CA LYS A 46 7.82 -22.01 -10.73
C LYS A 46 7.85 -20.49 -10.58
N LEU A 47 6.67 -19.91 -10.44
CA LEU A 47 6.47 -18.48 -10.25
C LEU A 47 5.93 -18.17 -8.85
N SER A 48 6.18 -16.96 -8.40
CA SER A 48 5.63 -16.38 -7.17
C SER A 48 4.98 -15.04 -7.46
N PHE A 49 3.79 -14.84 -6.93
CA PHE A 49 3.08 -13.58 -7.04
C PHE A 49 3.65 -12.53 -6.10
N VAL A 50 3.82 -11.32 -6.62
CA VAL A 50 4.25 -10.15 -5.88
C VAL A 50 3.16 -9.09 -5.98
N ALA A 51 2.33 -9.04 -4.95
CA ALA A 51 1.39 -7.96 -4.74
C ALA A 51 2.15 -6.66 -4.47
N LYS A 52 1.86 -5.61 -5.24
CA LYS A 52 2.39 -4.26 -4.99
C LYS A 52 1.26 -3.26 -4.89
N SER A 53 1.27 -2.50 -3.81
CA SER A 53 0.32 -1.41 -3.62
C SER A 53 0.63 -0.25 -4.57
N GLY A 54 -0.40 0.24 -5.27
CA GLY A 54 -0.28 1.35 -6.22
C GLY A 54 0.66 1.11 -7.41
N ASN A 55 1.07 -0.14 -7.69
CA ASN A 55 1.75 -0.50 -8.93
C ASN A 55 1.18 -1.80 -9.46
N ARG A 56 1.33 -2.08 -10.76
CA ARG A 56 0.93 -3.38 -11.31
C ARG A 56 1.67 -4.51 -10.57
N SER A 57 0.89 -5.39 -9.94
CA SER A 57 1.36 -6.65 -9.39
C SER A 57 2.03 -7.46 -10.49
N TYR A 58 2.96 -8.34 -10.14
CA TYR A 58 3.69 -9.13 -11.12
C TYR A 58 4.08 -10.49 -10.57
N LEU A 59 4.34 -11.41 -11.49
CA LEU A 59 4.95 -12.69 -11.18
C LEU A 59 6.47 -12.58 -11.27
N ARG A 60 7.15 -13.25 -10.35
CA ARG A 60 8.60 -13.41 -10.39
C ARG A 60 8.95 -14.88 -10.26
N THR A 61 10.09 -15.27 -10.80
CA THR A 61 10.66 -16.60 -10.62
C THR A 61 10.79 -16.97 -9.14
N TRP A 62 10.34 -18.17 -8.79
CA TRP A 62 10.44 -18.73 -7.43
C TRP A 62 11.92 -18.92 -7.07
N ARG A 63 12.24 -18.86 -5.77
CA ARG A 63 13.63 -19.04 -5.31
C ARG A 63 14.16 -20.39 -5.79
N TYR A 64 15.29 -20.36 -6.49
CA TYR A 64 15.99 -21.54 -7.03
C TYR A 64 15.24 -22.32 -8.11
N SER A 65 14.13 -21.80 -8.65
CA SER A 65 13.44 -22.42 -9.79
C SER A 65 13.87 -21.73 -11.08
N LEU A 66 15.02 -22.09 -11.63
CA LEU A 66 15.55 -21.43 -12.82
C LEU A 66 14.67 -21.72 -14.06
N HIS A 67 14.60 -20.74 -14.94
CA HIS A 67 14.05 -20.93 -16.29
C HIS A 67 15.02 -21.76 -17.13
N SER A 68 14.51 -22.47 -18.13
CA SER A 68 15.32 -23.12 -19.16
C SER A 68 16.11 -22.07 -19.96
N LYS A 69 17.28 -22.42 -20.48
CA LYS A 69 18.14 -21.48 -21.25
C LYS A 69 17.42 -20.86 -22.46
N HIS A 70 16.46 -21.58 -23.03
CA HIS A 70 15.66 -21.15 -24.17
C HIS A 70 14.40 -20.35 -23.78
N CYS A 71 14.19 -20.10 -22.49
CA CYS A 71 13.01 -19.36 -22.03
C CYS A 71 13.24 -17.85 -22.12
N LEU A 72 12.24 -17.12 -22.61
CA LEU A 72 12.23 -15.64 -22.69
C LEU A 72 12.57 -14.96 -21.35
N HIS A 73 12.22 -15.61 -20.23
CA HIS A 73 12.44 -15.08 -18.88
C HIS A 73 13.72 -15.59 -18.19
N PHE A 74 14.62 -16.25 -18.94
CA PHE A 74 15.90 -16.71 -18.43
C PHE A 74 16.78 -15.53 -17.98
N PHE A 75 17.47 -15.72 -16.86
CA PHE A 75 18.51 -14.80 -16.40
C PHE A 75 19.57 -15.58 -15.62
N ASP A 76 20.84 -15.22 -15.82
CA ASP A 76 21.93 -15.74 -15.01
C ASP A 76 21.92 -15.07 -13.64
N LYS A 77 22.04 -15.89 -12.60
CA LYS A 77 22.04 -15.43 -11.22
C LYS A 77 23.49 -15.35 -10.74
N GLU A 78 24.09 -14.18 -10.85
CA GLU A 78 25.36 -13.89 -10.20
C GLU A 78 25.17 -13.96 -8.67
N GLU A 79 26.01 -14.73 -7.99
CA GLU A 79 26.06 -14.77 -6.52
C GLU A 79 26.62 -13.44 -6.01
N GLY A 80 25.72 -12.49 -5.77
CA GLY A 80 26.08 -11.28 -5.05
C GLY A 80 26.41 -11.61 -3.59
N GLU A 81 27.53 -11.09 -3.09
CA GLU A 81 27.92 -11.19 -1.69
C GLU A 81 26.75 -10.80 -0.78
N SER A 82 26.47 -11.67 0.19
CA SER A 82 25.45 -11.44 1.20
C SER A 82 25.92 -10.33 2.13
N SER A 83 25.57 -9.08 1.82
CA SER A 83 25.84 -7.96 2.72
C SER A 83 25.24 -8.24 4.10
N GLY A 84 26.10 -8.49 5.08
CA GLY A 84 25.72 -8.75 6.47
C GLY A 84 24.81 -7.63 6.97
N LYS A 85 23.58 -7.99 7.33
CA LYS A 85 22.57 -7.05 7.81
C LYS A 85 22.75 -6.84 9.31
N ARG A 86 23.26 -5.69 9.71
CA ARG A 86 23.08 -5.20 11.08
C ARG A 86 21.91 -4.21 11.08
N PRO A 87 20.78 -4.51 11.76
CA PRO A 87 19.68 -3.57 11.83
C PRO A 87 20.05 -2.47 12.83
N ASN A 88 20.51 -1.32 12.34
CA ASN A 88 20.49 -0.11 13.15
C ASN A 88 19.08 0.48 13.02
N VAL A 89 18.34 0.51 14.14
CA VAL A 89 16.97 1.03 14.20
C VAL A 89 17.05 2.50 14.58
N GLN A 90 16.66 3.37 13.66
CA GLN A 90 16.53 4.81 13.92
C GLN A 90 15.06 5.17 14.07
N ILE A 91 14.77 6.16 14.89
CA ILE A 91 13.42 6.71 15.01
C ILE A 91 13.30 7.88 14.00
N GLY A 92 12.13 8.04 13.40
CA GLY A 92 11.82 9.16 12.53
C GLY A 92 10.44 9.71 12.85
N VAL A 93 10.25 11.00 12.60
CA VAL A 93 8.97 11.70 12.82
C VAL A 93 8.26 11.91 11.49
N VAL A 94 6.95 11.71 11.46
CA VAL A 94 6.12 11.95 10.28
C VAL A 94 5.41 13.30 10.40
N TYR A 95 5.69 14.20 9.47
CA TYR A 95 5.07 15.53 9.42
C TYR A 95 3.84 15.57 8.51
N GLY A 96 2.94 16.54 8.72
CA GLY A 96 1.71 16.70 7.94
C GLY A 96 1.93 16.79 6.43
N ASP A 97 2.93 17.55 5.97
CA ASP A 97 3.28 17.64 4.53
C ASP A 97 3.63 16.28 3.92
N GLN A 98 4.28 15.43 4.71
CA GLN A 98 4.66 14.09 4.27
C GLN A 98 3.44 13.17 4.17
N MET A 99 2.48 13.29 5.10
CA MET A 99 1.20 12.58 5.05
C MET A 99 0.41 13.01 3.81
N ASN A 100 0.24 14.32 3.62
CA ASN A 100 -0.48 14.90 2.49
C ASN A 100 0.11 14.45 1.16
N ARG A 101 1.44 14.50 1.00
CA ARG A 101 2.10 14.01 -0.21
C ARG A 101 1.87 12.52 -0.42
N SER A 102 2.01 11.71 0.64
CA SER A 102 1.81 10.26 0.56
C SER A 102 0.38 9.92 0.13
N GLN A 103 -0.62 10.57 0.72
CA GLN A 103 -2.04 10.31 0.39
C GLN A 103 -2.42 10.84 -0.99
N LYS A 104 -1.93 12.01 -1.41
CA LYS A 104 -2.17 12.50 -2.79
C LYS A 104 -1.58 11.54 -3.81
N GLU A 105 -0.32 11.12 -3.62
CA GLU A 105 0.29 10.13 -4.50
C GLU A 105 -0.42 8.77 -4.40
N ALA A 106 -1.06 8.44 -3.29
CA ALA A 106 -1.83 7.21 -3.11
C ALA A 106 -3.15 7.26 -3.90
N PHE A 107 -3.87 8.36 -3.77
CA PHE A 107 -5.10 8.65 -4.49
C PHE A 107 -4.87 8.69 -6.00
N GLU A 108 -3.85 9.42 -6.48
CA GLU A 108 -3.46 9.43 -7.89
C GLU A 108 -3.27 8.01 -8.43
N LEU A 109 -2.56 7.16 -7.69
CA LEU A 109 -2.30 5.80 -8.13
C LEU A 109 -3.59 4.98 -8.21
N GLU A 110 -4.57 5.23 -7.34
CA GLU A 110 -5.84 4.50 -7.36
C GLU A 110 -6.74 4.94 -8.52
N VAL A 111 -6.76 6.23 -8.84
CA VAL A 111 -7.57 6.80 -9.94
C VAL A 111 -6.99 6.47 -11.32
N LEU A 112 -5.67 6.36 -11.46
CA LEU A 112 -5.03 6.07 -12.74
C LEU A 112 -5.49 4.73 -13.33
N SER A 113 -5.78 4.74 -14.63
CA SER A 113 -6.06 3.54 -15.42
C SER A 113 -4.85 2.59 -15.45
N GLU A 114 -5.08 1.30 -15.73
CA GLU A 114 -3.98 0.33 -15.80
C GLU A 114 -2.92 0.70 -16.86
N GLU A 115 -3.36 1.26 -17.99
CA GLU A 115 -2.49 1.67 -19.10
C GLU A 115 -1.57 2.84 -18.72
N GLU A 116 -2.13 3.85 -18.07
CA GLU A 116 -1.35 4.99 -17.57
C GLU A 116 -0.38 4.59 -16.46
N ARG A 117 -0.77 3.63 -15.61
CA ARG A 117 0.14 3.05 -14.60
C ARG A 117 1.34 2.38 -15.25
N VAL A 118 1.15 1.67 -16.36
CA VAL A 118 2.25 1.03 -17.12
C VAL A 118 3.15 2.09 -17.73
N LYS A 119 2.59 3.11 -18.40
CA LYS A 119 3.36 4.20 -19.01
C LYS A 119 4.23 4.94 -17.99
N ARG A 120 3.66 5.32 -16.83
CA ARG A 120 4.40 5.99 -15.74
C ARG A 120 5.54 5.13 -15.19
N LEU A 121 5.40 3.80 -15.24
CA LEU A 121 6.46 2.86 -14.83
C LEU A 121 7.58 2.77 -15.87
N GLU A 122 7.23 2.71 -17.14
CA GLU A 122 8.19 2.70 -18.24
C GLU A 122 9.02 3.99 -18.24
N ASP A 123 8.37 5.14 -18.09
CA ASP A 123 9.04 6.44 -18.02
C ASP A 123 10.02 6.52 -16.84
N LYS A 124 9.59 6.07 -15.66
CA LYS A 124 10.48 5.99 -14.47
C LYS A 124 11.63 5.01 -14.69
N SER A 125 11.41 3.91 -15.40
CA SER A 125 12.46 2.94 -15.72
C SER A 125 13.48 3.52 -16.69
N ARG A 126 13.02 4.20 -17.75
CA ARG A 126 13.87 4.92 -18.72
C ARG A 126 14.72 5.97 -18.03
N GLN A 127 14.12 6.79 -17.16
CA GLN A 127 14.84 7.81 -16.37
C GLN A 127 15.91 7.19 -15.45
N ARG A 128 15.61 6.07 -14.78
CA ARG A 128 16.58 5.37 -13.91
C ARG A 128 17.73 4.75 -14.68
N ASN A 129 17.45 4.13 -15.82
CA ASN A 129 18.49 3.55 -16.67
C ASN A 129 19.47 4.62 -17.17
N ASN A 130 18.97 5.82 -17.49
CA ASN A 130 19.81 6.95 -17.86
C ASN A 130 20.65 7.48 -16.69
N ARG A 131 20.14 7.45 -15.46
CA ARG A 131 20.85 7.92 -14.26
C ARG A 131 21.91 6.92 -13.77
N ASN A 132 21.64 5.62 -13.88
CA ASN A 132 22.55 4.55 -13.46
C ASN A 132 23.81 4.41 -14.32
N LYS A 133 23.84 4.99 -15.53
CA LYS A 133 25.06 5.09 -16.34
C LYS A 133 26.11 6.05 -15.74
N ARG A 134 25.75 6.89 -14.76
CA ARG A 134 26.64 7.96 -14.24
C ARG A 134 27.27 7.70 -12.87
N LEU A 135 26.81 6.77 -12.05
CA LEU A 135 27.38 6.56 -10.70
C LEU A 135 27.29 5.09 -10.27
N ARG A 136 28.38 4.34 -10.45
CA ARG A 136 28.65 3.09 -9.70
C ARG A 136 29.77 3.34 -8.71
N LYS A 137 29.49 4.08 -7.62
CA LYS A 137 30.29 3.95 -6.40
C LYS A 137 29.59 2.91 -5.52
N ARG A 138 30.23 1.75 -5.38
CA ARG A 138 29.82 0.70 -4.44
C ARG A 138 30.15 1.20 -3.03
N SER A 139 29.19 1.83 -2.36
CA SER A 139 29.22 1.94 -0.90
C SER A 139 28.34 0.84 -0.33
N THR A 140 28.90 0.01 0.55
CA THR A 140 28.18 -0.87 1.46
C THR A 140 27.32 0.00 2.38
N SER A 141 26.10 0.35 1.94
CA SER A 141 25.17 1.09 2.77
C SER A 141 24.52 0.12 3.76
N GLU A 142 24.78 0.29 5.05
CA GLU A 142 24.00 -0.34 6.10
C GLU A 142 22.51 0.02 5.91
N GLN A 143 21.63 -0.98 5.86
CA GLN A 143 20.20 -0.75 5.75
C GLN A 143 19.66 -0.30 7.11
N LEU A 144 19.52 1.01 7.29
CA LEU A 144 18.84 1.61 8.44
C LEU A 144 17.34 1.25 8.40
N THR A 145 16.84 0.67 9.49
CA THR A 145 15.40 0.44 9.65
C THR A 145 14.84 1.62 10.43
N ILE A 146 14.00 2.45 9.80
CA ILE A 146 13.46 3.65 10.45
C ILE A 146 12.06 3.37 10.96
N HIS A 147 11.86 3.48 12.28
CA HIS A 147 10.54 3.41 12.91
C HIS A 147 9.92 4.81 12.95
N MET A 148 8.75 4.97 12.33
CA MET A 148 8.07 6.26 12.23
C MET A 148 7.07 6.46 13.36
N ILE A 149 7.18 7.58 14.08
CA ILE A 149 6.23 7.98 15.12
C ILE A 149 5.22 8.98 14.52
N LEU A 150 3.93 8.68 14.73
CA LEU A 150 2.79 9.52 14.33
C LEU A 150 2.05 10.13 15.52
N ASP A 151 2.17 9.50 16.69
CA ASP A 151 1.49 9.88 17.91
C ASP A 151 2.20 11.09 18.55
N PRO A 152 1.52 12.24 18.70
CA PRO A 152 2.10 13.43 19.30
C PRO A 152 2.61 13.20 20.73
N SER A 153 1.98 12.30 21.48
CA SER A 153 2.36 12.01 22.88
C SER A 153 3.71 11.30 23.01
N LYS A 154 4.19 10.68 21.92
CA LYS A 154 5.47 9.96 21.87
C LYS A 154 6.62 10.83 21.36
N LEU A 155 6.37 12.10 21.06
CA LEU A 155 7.39 13.05 20.63
C LEU A 155 8.01 13.73 21.84
N THR A 156 9.32 13.54 22.05
CA THR A 156 10.15 14.32 22.99
C THR A 156 10.95 15.40 22.25
N GLU A 157 11.48 16.41 22.93
CA GLU A 157 12.31 17.46 22.29
C GLU A 157 13.55 16.88 21.58
N ASP A 158 14.06 15.74 22.07
CA ASP A 158 15.17 14.98 21.49
C ASP A 158 14.76 14.03 20.34
N SER A 159 13.50 14.11 19.86
CA SER A 159 13.03 13.24 18.79
C SER A 159 13.90 13.39 17.53
N PRO A 160 14.47 12.30 16.98
CA PRO A 160 15.29 12.38 15.79
C PRO A 160 14.53 12.96 14.59
N LYS A 161 15.10 14.00 13.99
CA LYS A 161 14.55 14.72 12.82
C LYS A 161 14.74 13.98 11.50
N LEU A 162 14.85 12.66 11.53
CA LEU A 162 15.11 11.88 10.33
C LEU A 162 13.81 11.77 9.50
N LYS A 163 13.79 12.43 8.35
CA LYS A 163 12.68 12.32 7.39
C LYS A 163 12.74 10.96 6.70
N ALA A 164 11.92 10.03 7.15
CA ALA A 164 11.75 8.72 6.54
C ALA A 164 10.72 8.77 5.40
N ARG A 165 10.65 7.74 4.56
CA ARG A 165 9.61 7.62 3.53
C ARG A 165 8.38 6.92 4.09
N LEU A 166 7.20 7.55 3.99
CA LEU A 166 5.93 6.87 4.22
C LEU A 166 5.65 5.86 3.09
N TYR A 167 5.37 4.63 3.49
CA TYR A 167 5.00 3.56 2.56
C TYR A 167 3.50 3.46 2.42
N LYS A 168 3.06 3.34 1.18
CA LYS A 168 1.66 3.18 0.77
C LYS A 168 1.30 1.70 0.70
N ARG A 169 0.14 1.33 1.22
CA ARG A 169 -0.39 -0.02 1.26
C ARG A 169 -1.87 -0.03 0.88
N ASP A 170 -2.26 -1.02 0.10
CA ASP A 170 -3.67 -1.37 -0.09
C ASP A 170 -4.09 -2.29 1.05
N VAL A 171 -5.37 -2.26 1.43
CA VAL A 171 -5.92 -3.10 2.53
C VAL A 171 -5.56 -4.58 2.38
N ASP A 172 -5.63 -5.12 1.16
CA ASP A 172 -5.34 -6.52 0.83
C ASP A 172 -3.84 -6.86 0.73
N THR A 173 -2.96 -5.85 0.81
CA THR A 173 -1.51 -6.03 0.67
C THR A 173 -0.73 -5.91 1.99
N LEU A 174 -1.43 -5.64 3.09
CA LEU A 174 -0.86 -5.56 4.43
C LEU A 174 -0.27 -6.89 4.88
N LYS A 175 0.83 -6.81 5.65
CA LYS A 175 1.57 -7.98 6.15
C LYS A 175 1.90 -7.81 7.62
N LYS A 176 2.27 -8.92 8.28
CA LYS A 176 2.73 -8.90 9.69
C LYS A 176 3.89 -7.92 9.93
N ASN A 177 4.77 -7.72 8.95
CA ASN A 177 5.89 -6.77 9.04
C ASN A 177 5.45 -5.29 9.03
N ASP A 178 4.19 -5.01 8.71
CA ASP A 178 3.64 -3.66 8.76
C ASP A 178 3.04 -3.34 10.16
N LEU A 179 2.93 -4.32 11.07
CA LEU A 179 2.48 -4.09 12.46
C LEU A 179 3.39 -3.11 13.20
N GLY A 180 2.79 -2.17 13.92
CA GLY A 180 3.45 -1.08 14.65
C GLY A 180 4.03 0.01 13.76
N GLN A 181 3.95 -0.13 12.43
CA GLN A 181 4.56 0.82 11.50
C GLN A 181 3.56 1.88 11.03
N ALA A 182 4.06 3.10 10.80
CA ALA A 182 3.31 4.13 10.09
C ALA A 182 3.16 3.76 8.60
N ARG A 183 1.92 3.72 8.12
CA ARG A 183 1.56 3.42 6.73
C ARG A 183 0.45 4.33 6.24
N THR A 184 0.49 4.65 4.95
CA THR A 184 -0.66 5.25 4.25
C THR A 184 -1.47 4.12 3.62
N LEU A 185 -2.72 3.96 4.04
CA LEU A 185 -3.65 2.98 3.54
C LEU A 185 -4.60 3.54 2.51
N ILE A 186 -4.97 2.67 1.56
CA ILE A 186 -5.91 2.92 0.47
C ILE A 186 -6.95 1.82 0.47
N GLY A 187 -8.22 2.20 0.43
CA GLY A 187 -9.35 1.28 0.29
C GLY A 187 -10.61 2.01 -0.15
N LYS A 188 -11.70 1.27 -0.32
CA LYS A 188 -13.03 1.84 -0.54
C LYS A 188 -13.80 1.90 0.76
N ILE A 189 -14.63 2.92 0.94
CA ILE A 189 -15.49 3.07 2.12
C ILE A 189 -16.64 2.06 2.03
N GLN A 190 -16.84 1.27 3.08
CA GLN A 190 -18.00 0.39 3.23
C GLN A 190 -19.04 0.98 4.18
N SER A 191 -18.58 1.42 5.36
CA SER A 191 -19.46 1.98 6.39
C SER A 191 -18.68 2.90 7.32
N VAL A 192 -19.40 3.78 8.00
CA VAL A 192 -18.86 4.72 8.98
C VAL A 192 -19.70 4.62 10.24
N ASN A 193 -19.08 4.27 11.34
CA ASN A 193 -19.68 4.33 12.68
C ASN A 193 -18.99 5.45 13.44
N TYR A 194 -19.76 6.38 14.01
CA TYR A 194 -19.19 7.52 14.71
C TYR A 194 -19.92 7.76 16.03
N SER A 195 -19.17 8.28 16.99
CA SER A 195 -19.63 8.81 18.27
C SER A 195 -18.86 10.09 18.56
N GLU A 196 -19.21 10.79 19.64
CA GLU A 196 -18.57 12.06 20.00
C GLU A 196 -17.06 11.93 20.26
N GLN A 197 -16.59 10.75 20.66
CA GLN A 197 -15.21 10.53 21.09
C GLN A 197 -14.46 9.49 20.26
N ASN A 198 -15.16 8.73 19.41
CA ASN A 198 -14.57 7.69 18.59
C ASN A 198 -15.26 7.63 17.22
N ALA A 199 -14.50 7.49 16.15
CA ALA A 199 -15.05 7.13 14.85
C ALA A 199 -14.32 5.92 14.26
N ILE A 200 -15.07 5.06 13.58
CA ILE A 200 -14.58 3.85 12.93
C ILE A 200 -15.10 3.86 11.50
N VAL A 201 -14.19 3.97 10.54
CA VAL A 201 -14.49 3.81 9.13
C VAL A 201 -14.07 2.42 8.70
N ARG A 202 -15.01 1.59 8.23
CA ARG A 202 -14.69 0.28 7.67
C ARG A 202 -14.40 0.44 6.19
N ILE A 203 -13.20 0.01 5.78
CA ILE A 203 -12.73 0.06 4.40
C ILE A 203 -12.51 -1.34 3.84
N PHE A 204 -12.62 -1.49 2.53
CA PHE A 204 -12.45 -2.76 1.85
C PHE A 204 -11.72 -2.66 0.52
N LYS A 205 -11.01 -3.73 0.16
CA LYS A 205 -10.41 -3.94 -1.18
C LYS A 205 -10.20 -5.44 -1.41
N ASN A 206 -10.57 -5.94 -2.59
CA ASN A 206 -10.39 -7.36 -2.98
C ASN A 206 -10.86 -8.36 -1.90
N ASN A 207 -12.07 -8.14 -1.37
CA ASN A 207 -12.68 -8.96 -0.30
C ASN A 207 -11.88 -9.03 1.02
N THR A 208 -10.97 -8.07 1.24
CA THR A 208 -10.30 -7.84 2.52
C THR A 208 -10.88 -6.59 3.16
N TYR A 209 -11.25 -6.69 4.43
CA TYR A 209 -11.81 -5.59 5.21
C TYR A 209 -10.83 -5.13 6.27
N MET A 210 -10.95 -3.87 6.67
CA MET A 210 -10.12 -3.27 7.70
C MET A 210 -10.82 -2.09 8.36
N ASN A 211 -10.64 -1.95 9.67
CA ASN A 211 -11.15 -0.79 10.40
C ASN A 211 -10.08 0.32 10.47
N VAL A 212 -10.51 1.55 10.24
CA VAL A 212 -9.74 2.75 10.48
C VAL A 212 -10.36 3.48 11.67
N LYS A 213 -9.63 3.55 12.77
CA LYS A 213 -10.06 4.10 14.05
C LYS A 213 -9.51 5.51 14.26
N PHE A 214 -10.41 6.38 14.71
CA PHE A 214 -10.16 7.73 15.17
C PHE A 214 -10.54 7.76 16.64
N GLU A 215 -9.55 7.75 17.52
CA GLU A 215 -9.75 7.69 18.97
C GLU A 215 -9.73 9.09 19.60
N LYS A 216 -9.93 9.18 20.91
CA LYS A 216 -9.90 10.44 21.68
C LYS A 216 -8.69 11.33 21.35
N ALA A 217 -7.51 10.74 21.15
CA ALA A 217 -6.28 11.48 20.81
C ALA A 217 -6.39 12.23 19.47
N PHE A 218 -7.14 11.69 18.51
CA PHE A 218 -7.43 12.37 17.25
C PHE A 218 -8.36 13.57 17.45
N PHE A 219 -9.46 13.39 18.20
CA PHE A 219 -10.40 14.48 18.44
C PHE A 219 -9.82 15.57 19.35
N ALA A 220 -8.89 15.23 20.23
CA ALA A 220 -8.11 16.19 20.99
C ALA A 220 -7.21 17.06 20.09
N SER A 221 -6.63 16.49 19.03
CA SER A 221 -5.80 17.23 18.07
C SER A 221 -6.63 17.97 17.00
N ALA A 222 -7.85 17.51 16.72
CA ALA A 222 -8.76 18.08 15.73
C ALA A 222 -10.23 18.13 16.21
N PRO A 223 -10.58 19.00 17.18
CA PRO A 223 -11.94 19.09 17.71
C PRO A 223 -13.00 19.41 16.66
N THR A 224 -12.63 20.15 15.60
CA THR A 224 -13.53 20.52 14.51
C THR A 224 -14.01 19.34 13.67
N TYR A 225 -13.40 18.15 13.82
CA TYR A 225 -13.74 16.98 13.01
C TYR A 225 -14.90 16.14 13.56
N ILE A 226 -15.33 16.34 14.82
CA ILE A 226 -16.36 15.53 15.49
C ILE A 226 -17.63 15.41 14.63
N ASN A 227 -18.12 16.55 14.12
CA ASN A 227 -19.37 16.60 13.37
C ASN A 227 -19.22 16.41 11.86
N LEU A 228 -18.01 16.07 11.38
CA LEU A 228 -17.75 15.96 9.95
C LEU A 228 -17.81 14.51 9.43
N PHE A 229 -17.68 13.51 10.31
CA PHE A 229 -17.76 12.08 9.94
C PHE A 229 -19.06 11.65 9.25
N PRO A 230 -20.25 12.20 9.57
CA PRO A 230 -21.48 11.86 8.84
C PRO A 230 -21.41 12.14 7.34
N TYR A 231 -20.64 13.16 6.93
CA TYR A 231 -20.48 13.51 5.51
C TYR A 231 -19.67 12.46 4.74
N ILE A 232 -18.82 11.69 5.43
CA ILE A 232 -18.08 10.58 4.84
C ILE A 232 -19.06 9.49 4.40
N GLN A 233 -19.99 9.13 5.29
CA GLN A 233 -21.02 8.14 5.02
C GLN A 233 -21.90 8.59 3.85
N ARG A 234 -22.41 9.82 3.92
CA ARG A 234 -23.21 10.41 2.85
C ARG A 234 -22.47 10.39 1.51
N PHE A 235 -21.18 10.74 1.49
CA PHE A 235 -20.38 10.69 0.28
C PHE A 235 -20.22 9.27 -0.26
N SER A 236 -20.03 8.27 0.60
CA SER A 236 -19.96 6.86 0.16
C SER A 236 -21.28 6.30 -0.34
N GLU A 237 -22.41 6.77 0.16
CA GLU A 237 -23.74 6.34 -0.30
C GLU A 237 -24.11 6.95 -1.65
N GLN A 238 -23.64 8.17 -1.93
CA GLN A 238 -23.89 8.87 -3.19
C GLN A 238 -22.91 8.51 -4.30
N ASN A 239 -21.77 7.90 -3.96
CA ASN A 239 -20.72 7.57 -4.91
C ASN A 239 -20.31 6.11 -4.75
N ASP A 240 -20.59 5.30 -5.78
CA ASP A 240 -20.18 3.89 -5.85
C ASP A 240 -18.66 3.68 -5.69
N PHE A 241 -17.87 4.74 -5.88
CA PHE A 241 -16.42 4.72 -5.83
C PHE A 241 -15.84 5.80 -4.90
N ALA A 242 -16.12 5.69 -3.59
CA ALA A 242 -15.47 6.52 -2.59
C ALA A 242 -14.10 5.94 -2.16
N ILE A 243 -13.01 6.50 -2.70
CA ILE A 243 -11.64 6.17 -2.29
C ILE A 243 -11.36 6.79 -0.92
N PHE A 244 -10.91 5.98 0.01
CA PHE A 244 -10.44 6.39 1.32
C PHE A 244 -8.92 6.28 1.41
N CYS A 245 -8.27 7.34 1.86
CA CYS A 245 -6.82 7.40 2.06
C CYS A 245 -6.51 7.89 3.47
N ALA A 246 -5.88 7.06 4.30
CA ALA A 246 -5.52 7.42 5.66
C ALA A 246 -4.08 7.05 6.01
N THR A 247 -3.40 7.91 6.78
CA THR A 247 -2.07 7.63 7.32
C THR A 247 -2.17 7.44 8.82
N GLY A 248 -1.68 6.31 9.29
CA GLY A 248 -1.80 5.92 10.69
C GLY A 248 -0.84 4.80 11.08
N GLU A 249 -0.92 4.40 12.34
CA GLU A 249 -0.17 3.25 12.88
C GLU A 249 -0.99 1.98 12.66
N VAL A 250 -0.39 0.96 12.06
CA VAL A 250 -1.06 -0.33 11.84
C VAL A 250 -1.00 -1.15 13.13
N ARG A 251 -2.15 -1.51 13.67
CA ARG A 251 -2.30 -2.43 14.79
C ARG A 251 -3.03 -3.69 14.36
N LYS A 252 -3.09 -4.65 15.27
CA LYS A 252 -3.92 -5.84 15.14
C LYS A 252 -5.04 -5.73 16.16
N ASN A 253 -6.27 -5.95 15.74
CA ASN A 253 -7.37 -6.10 16.68
C ASN A 253 -7.20 -7.45 17.41
N ILE A 254 -7.45 -7.43 18.72
CA ILE A 254 -7.37 -8.61 19.58
C ILE A 254 -8.59 -9.53 19.36
N ASP A 255 -9.75 -8.95 19.03
CA ASP A 255 -11.03 -9.66 19.03
C ASP A 255 -11.31 -10.41 17.74
N ASN A 256 -10.90 -9.87 16.59
CA ASN A 256 -11.22 -10.43 15.26
C ASN A 256 -9.99 -10.79 14.41
N ASP A 257 -8.78 -10.66 14.97
CA ASP A 257 -7.49 -10.90 14.31
C ASP A 257 -7.22 -10.05 13.04
N GLU A 258 -8.09 -9.08 12.73
CA GLU A 258 -7.94 -8.19 11.58
C GLU A 258 -6.90 -7.09 11.86
N PHE A 259 -6.30 -6.57 10.79
CA PHE A 259 -5.50 -5.35 10.92
C PHE A 259 -6.42 -4.15 11.17
N GLU A 260 -5.94 -3.18 11.93
CA GLU A 260 -6.60 -1.89 12.14
C GLU A 260 -5.60 -0.75 11.96
N LEU A 261 -6.09 0.42 11.56
CA LEU A 261 -5.27 1.63 11.43
C LEU A 261 -5.75 2.66 12.44
N ILE A 262 -4.83 3.18 13.24
CA ILE A 262 -5.15 4.29 14.16
C ILE A 262 -4.57 5.57 13.58
N VAL A 263 -5.46 6.54 13.37
CA VAL A 263 -5.14 7.86 12.83
C VAL A 263 -5.07 8.85 13.99
N PHE A 264 -3.93 9.53 14.13
CA PHE A 264 -3.70 10.47 15.23
C PHE A 264 -3.89 11.94 14.84
N ASN A 265 -3.81 12.25 13.53
CA ASN A 265 -3.77 13.61 13.05
C ASN A 265 -4.70 13.82 11.84
N LYS A 266 -5.31 15.00 11.74
CA LYS A 266 -6.24 15.41 10.67
C LYS A 266 -5.58 15.43 9.29
N GLU A 267 -4.30 15.79 9.17
CA GLU A 267 -3.55 15.66 7.91
C GLU A 267 -3.34 14.19 7.51
N GLY A 268 -3.63 13.27 8.43
CA GLY A 268 -3.67 11.83 8.22
C GLY A 268 -4.90 11.35 7.44
N LEU A 269 -5.83 12.20 6.99
CA LEU A 269 -7.08 11.78 6.35
C LEU A 269 -7.36 12.51 5.03
N LEU A 270 -7.59 11.75 3.95
CA LEU A 270 -8.18 12.22 2.68
C LEU A 270 -9.31 11.29 2.23
N ILE A 271 -10.36 11.89 1.69
CA ILE A 271 -11.52 11.22 1.14
C ILE A 271 -11.66 11.68 -0.30
N HIS A 272 -11.53 10.73 -1.22
CA HIS A 272 -11.55 10.98 -2.66
C HIS A 272 -10.62 12.16 -3.06
N GLY A 273 -9.42 12.21 -2.47
CA GLY A 273 -8.43 13.26 -2.72
C GLY A 273 -8.68 14.60 -2.01
N MET A 274 -9.79 14.76 -1.30
CA MET A 274 -10.17 15.96 -0.55
C MET A 274 -9.95 15.80 0.95
N THR A 275 -9.68 16.91 1.65
CA THR A 275 -9.75 16.91 3.11
C THR A 275 -11.21 16.85 3.55
N LEU A 276 -11.47 16.36 4.75
CA LEU A 276 -12.83 16.25 5.25
C LEU A 276 -13.57 17.62 5.30
N PRO A 277 -12.96 18.73 5.76
CA PRO A 277 -13.58 20.05 5.67
C PRO A 277 -13.89 20.50 4.23
N SER A 278 -13.02 20.21 3.27
CA SER A 278 -13.26 20.53 1.86
C SER A 278 -14.44 19.73 1.28
N LEU A 279 -14.58 18.46 1.68
CA LEU A 279 -15.72 17.64 1.31
C LEU A 279 -17.03 18.16 1.91
N VAL A 280 -17.02 18.65 3.15
CA VAL A 280 -18.20 19.30 3.73
C VAL A 280 -18.53 20.61 2.99
N ALA A 281 -17.51 21.40 2.66
CA ALA A 281 -17.70 22.64 1.92
C ALA A 281 -18.32 22.41 0.53
N SER A 282 -17.97 21.32 -0.17
CA SER A 282 -18.60 20.99 -1.46
C SER A 282 -20.08 20.66 -1.36
N TYR A 283 -20.53 20.11 -0.23
CA TYR A 283 -21.96 19.91 0.01
C TYR A 283 -22.70 21.21 0.33
N ALA A 284 -22.06 22.11 1.09
CA ALA A 284 -22.64 23.41 1.41
C ALA A 284 -22.84 24.27 0.15
N THR A 285 -21.92 24.24 -0.81
CA THR A 285 -22.05 24.98 -2.08
C THR A 285 -23.06 24.36 -3.04
N GLN A 286 -23.21 23.03 -3.06
CA GLN A 286 -24.28 22.35 -3.81
C GLN A 286 -25.68 22.68 -3.28
N GLN A 287 -25.83 22.98 -1.99
CA GLN A 287 -27.11 23.40 -1.42
C GLN A 287 -27.47 24.86 -1.74
N LEU A 288 -26.49 25.69 -2.11
CA LEU A 288 -26.67 27.12 -2.43
C LEU A 288 -26.86 27.40 -3.92
N SER A 289 -26.88 26.36 -4.77
CA SER A 289 -27.04 26.48 -6.24
C SER A 289 -28.48 26.22 -6.72
N PHE A 290 -29.46 26.44 -5.83
CA PHE A 290 -30.89 26.44 -6.14
C PHE A 290 -31.44 27.85 -6.22
#